data_AF-S4WC42-F1
#
_entry.id   AF-S4WC42-F1
#
_cell.length_a   1.000
_cell.length_b   1.000
_cell.length_c   1.000
_cell.angle_alpha   90.00
_cell.angle_beta   90.00
_cell.angle_gamma   90.00
#
_symmetry.space_group_name_H-M   'P 1'
#
loop_
_entity.id
_entity.type
_entity.pdbx_description
1 polymer ?
#
loop_
_entity_poly.entity_id
_entity_poly.type
_entity_poly.pdbx_seq_one_letter_code
_entity_poly.pdbx_strand_id
1 'polypeptide(L)' 'MPNHLPAHQAAAALHAAEDELAKLRRCVREVAAFLHDQAHDLPTRQALAQHLDLPVPNQ' A
#
# COMPACT_ATOMS: atom_id res chain seq x y z
N MET A 1 26.93 -24.88 -2.40
CA MET A 1 27.70 -23.62 -2.55
C MET A 1 26.76 -22.48 -2.20
N PRO A 2 27.01 -21.66 -1.17
CA PRO A 2 26.14 -20.52 -0.86
C PRO A 2 26.27 -19.51 -2.01
N ASN A 3 25.15 -19.26 -2.68
CA ASN A 3 25.06 -18.40 -3.85
C ASN A 3 25.09 -16.94 -3.38
N HIS A 4 26.28 -16.41 -3.10
CA HIS A 4 26.45 -15.01 -2.72
C HIS A 4 26.26 -14.14 -3.97
N LEU A 5 25.09 -13.48 -4.05
CA LEU A 5 24.87 -12.41 -5.02
C LEU A 5 25.97 -11.35 -4.83
N PRO A 6 26.66 -10.93 -5.91
CA PRO A 6 27.70 -9.93 -5.79
C PRO A 6 27.10 -8.63 -5.24
N ALA A 7 27.85 -7.91 -4.40
CA ALA A 7 27.33 -6.82 -3.56
C ALA A 7 26.55 -5.74 -4.32
N HIS A 8 26.90 -5.49 -5.59
CA HIS A 8 26.18 -4.56 -6.46
C HIS A 8 24.75 -5.04 -6.82
N GLN A 9 24.55 -6.34 -7.02
CA GLN A 9 23.22 -6.91 -7.29
C GLN A 9 22.35 -6.93 -6.04
N ALA A 10 22.95 -7.21 -4.88
CA ALA A 10 22.24 -7.14 -3.60
C ALA A 10 21.78 -5.70 -3.29
N ALA A 11 22.64 -4.70 -3.53
CA ALA A 11 22.27 -3.29 -3.34
C ALA A 11 21.15 -2.85 -4.30
N ALA A 12 21.21 -3.26 -5.58
CA ALA A 12 20.16 -2.95 -6.55
C ALA A 12 18.81 -3.60 -6.19
N ALA A 13 18.83 -4.87 -5.75
CA ALA A 13 17.63 -5.56 -5.30
C ALA A 13 17.03 -4.94 -4.04
N LEU A 14 17.86 -4.50 -3.09
CA LEU A 14 17.42 -3.78 -1.90
C LEU A 14 16.76 -2.46 -2.28
N HIS A 15 17.40 -1.66 -3.14
CA HIS A 15 16.85 -0.38 -3.57
C HIS A 15 15.50 -0.54 -4.29
N ALA A 16 15.39 -1.54 -5.18
CA ALA A 16 14.12 -1.86 -5.81
C ALA A 16 13.03 -2.26 -4.80
N ALA A 17 13.39 -3.03 -3.77
CA ALA A 17 12.45 -3.39 -2.70
C ALA A 17 12.03 -2.17 -1.86
N GLU A 18 12.94 -1.23 -1.60
CA GLU A 18 12.64 0.03 -0.93
C GLU A 18 11.67 0.89 -1.75
N ASP A 19 11.86 0.96 -3.06
CA ASP A 19 10.97 1.67 -3.99
C ASP A 19 9.56 1.05 -4.00
N GLU A 20 9.45 -0.28 -4.10
CA GLU A 20 8.17 -0.97 -4.04
C GLU A 20 7.48 -0.78 -2.67
N LEU A 21 8.24 -0.80 -1.57
CA LEU A 21 7.71 -0.50 -0.26
C LEU A 21 7.21 0.95 -0.16
N ALA A 22 7.91 1.91 -0.76
CA ALA A 22 7.48 3.30 -0.81
C ALA A 22 6.18 3.46 -1.60
N LYS A 23 6.01 2.74 -2.72
CA LYS A 23 4.76 2.69 -3.50
C LYS A 23 3.62 2.10 -2.69
N LEU A 24 3.83 0.95 -2.04
CA LEU A 24 2.82 0.30 -1.18
C LEU A 24 2.38 1.24 -0.04
N ARG A 25 3.34 1.88 0.64
CA ARG A 25 3.03 2.85 1.70
C ARG A 25 2.22 4.04 1.18
N ARG A 26 2.46 4.49 -0.05
CA ARG A 26 1.68 5.57 -0.68
C ARG A 26 0.26 5.12 -0.97
N CYS A 27 0.10 3.95 -1.59
CA CYS A 27 -1.21 3.36 -1.87
C CYS A 27 -2.06 3.22 -0.60
N VAL A 28 -1.49 2.70 0.49
CA VAL A 28 -2.19 2.59 1.79
C VAL A 28 -2.68 3.95 2.29
N ARG A 29 -1.86 5.01 2.18
CA ARG A 29 -2.27 6.37 2.59
C ARG A 29 -3.39 6.92 1.73
N GLU A 30 -3.35 6.68 0.42
CA GLU A 30 -4.36 7.15 -0.53
C GLU A 30 -5.71 6.45 -0.29
N VAL A 31 -5.69 5.13 -0.07
CA VAL A 31 -6.91 4.37 0.29
C VAL A 31 -7.49 4.88 1.60
N ALA A 32 -6.66 5.06 2.63
CA ALA A 32 -7.13 5.61 3.91
C ALA A 32 -7.73 7.00 3.74
N ALA A 33 -7.09 7.88 2.96
CA ALA A 33 -7.61 9.20 2.67
C ALA A 33 -8.98 9.13 1.97
N PHE A 34 -9.14 8.27 0.96
CA PHE A 34 -10.40 8.07 0.27
C PHE A 34 -11.53 7.60 1.21
N LEU A 35 -11.23 6.65 2.10
CA LEU A 35 -12.21 6.13 3.07
C LEU A 35 -12.69 7.18 4.08
N HIS A 36 -11.90 8.23 4.31
CA HIS A 36 -12.22 9.33 5.21
C HIS A 36 -12.66 10.62 4.50
N ASP A 37 -12.64 10.66 3.17
CA ASP A 37 -13.04 11.83 2.40
C ASP A 37 -14.56 11.91 2.25
N GLN A 38 -15.16 12.92 2.88
CA GLN A 38 -16.59 13.16 2.86
C GLN A 38 -17.11 13.66 1.50
N ALA A 39 -16.22 14.00 0.55
CA ALA A 39 -16.61 14.28 -0.83
C ALA A 39 -17.14 13.03 -1.55
N HIS A 40 -16.80 11.82 -1.07
CA HIS A 40 -17.31 10.55 -1.57
C HIS A 40 -18.47 10.04 -0.72
N ASP A 41 -19.47 9.46 -1.37
CA ASP A 41 -20.65 8.94 -0.70
C ASP A 41 -20.28 7.78 0.25
N LEU A 42 -21.01 7.69 1.36
CA LEU A 42 -20.78 6.68 2.39
C LEU A 42 -20.87 5.24 1.84
N PRO A 43 -21.87 4.86 1.02
CA PRO A 43 -21.93 3.52 0.42
C PRO A 43 -20.66 3.13 -0.36
N THR A 44 -20.13 4.02 -1.20
CA THR A 44 -18.89 3.77 -1.96
C THR A 44 -17.70 3.55 -1.02
N ARG A 45 -17.55 4.39 0.01
CA ARG A 45 -16.47 4.23 1.01
C ARG A 45 -16.60 2.91 1.78
N GLN A 46 -17.81 2.53 2.18
CA GLN A 46 -18.07 1.27 2.89
C GLN A 46 -17.81 0.05 2.01
N ALA A 47 -18.23 0.08 0.74
CA ALA A 47 -17.99 -0.99 -0.21
C ALA A 47 -16.48 -1.23 -0.43
N LEU A 48 -15.70 -0.16 -0.57
CA LEU A 48 -14.25 -0.26 -0.70
C LEU A 48 -13.61 -0.84 0.56
N ALA A 49 -14.00 -0.36 1.75
CA ALA A 49 -13.47 -0.89 3.01
C ALA A 49 -13.75 -2.40 3.15
N GLN A 50 -14.97 -2.84 2.82
CA GLN A 50 -15.32 -4.26 2.84
C GLN A 50 -14.52 -5.07 1.81
N HIS A 51 -14.33 -4.55 0.60
CA HIS A 51 -13.55 -5.25 -0.45
C HIS A 51 -12.09 -5.46 -0.04
N LEU A 52 -11.52 -4.53 0.73
CA LEU A 52 -10.13 -4.55 1.18
C LEU A 52 -9.94 -5.17 2.57
N ASP A 53 -11.01 -5.70 3.18
CA ASP A 53 -11.02 -6.21 4.57
C ASP A 53 -10.50 -5.17 5.59
N LEU A 54 -10.90 -3.91 5.40
CA LEU A 54 -10.55 -2.77 6.25
C LEU A 54 -11.73 -2.36 7.15
N PRO A 55 -11.48 -1.66 8.27
CA PRO A 55 -12.54 -1.10 9.10
C PRO A 55 -13.49 -0.21 8.30
N VAL A 56 -14.78 -0.52 8.37
CA VAL A 56 -15.84 0.19 7.64
C VAL A 56 -16.05 1.59 8.25
N PRO A 57 -16.05 2.67 7.45
CA PRO A 57 -16.39 4.00 7.94
C PRO A 57 -17.86 4.07 8.37
N ASN A 58 -18.11 4.65 9.55
CA ASN A 58 -19.46 4.80 10.12
C ASN A 58 -20.10 6.17 9.83
N GLN A 59 -19.34 7.12 9.27
CA GLN A 59 -19.73 8.50 8.99
C GLN A 59 -19.06 8.98 7.69
#